data_AF-A0A520LC35-F1
#
_entry.id   AF-A0A520LC35-F1
#
_cell.length_a   1.000
_cell.length_b   1.000
_cell.length_c   1.000
_cell.angle_alpha   90.00
_cell.angle_beta   90.00
_cell.angle_gamma   90.00
#
_symmetry.space_group_name_H-M   'P 1'
#
loop_
_entity.id
_entity.type
_entity.pdbx_description
1 polymer ?
#
loop_
_entity_poly.entity_id
_entity_poly.type
_entity_poly.pdbx_seq_one_letter_code
_entity_poly.pdbx_strand_id
1 'polypeptide(L)'
;MRLRTVLARTKRLVFRDAREGRHEKTARALSQVFASFIDHDGHASRRELEIVYDFVRNVFPDVDHGILGKSLESAVARPQPIDEALKHLKKNLNTEHRIPLALQLYSVIRAGGDTPEEKEKFSEVMQAIGNSEITEAVLSELGQFNAPKDSLLARVDFGSDKSCDVRLRDDDDTPRFRCYQAGALILIRNLHDQPLWVRGYQLDSDRLLLIRPSDEIIAGRWRLNYNDLIFFLQAEEKGIPPALFLMEEDEELTLSRNKSRMAVAKIAFGHRVHITPLKNECLTSSSHNPLITKTTYELDYHEVIRVGKKEPLVLEALRRLSQQTGQRFVLPAGRRRVRVSNDPNRLSGDSLLLTPGLAGRFVLELEFDPKTGVGEMKVIESTEAILVNGQQVKEEPLPDGSMIRLSNRQALRCRFSDNILDEERNLVRHLEVENLNHRFWKGGKAIDSLSFR
;
A
#
# COMPACT_ATOMS: atom_id res chain seq x y z
N MET A 1 -29.24 2.47 37.97
CA MET A 1 -28.74 2.12 36.62
C MET A 1 -28.36 3.34 35.75
N ARG A 2 -29.08 4.47 35.82
CA ARG A 2 -28.82 5.68 34.98
C ARG A 2 -27.51 6.45 35.27
N LEU A 3 -27.02 6.49 36.52
CA LEU A 3 -25.78 7.19 36.89
C LEU A 3 -24.50 6.58 36.28
N ARG A 4 -24.45 5.25 36.11
CA ARG A 4 -23.29 4.54 35.54
C ARG A 4 -23.14 4.82 34.04
N THR A 5 -24.25 4.93 33.31
CA THR A 5 -24.27 5.23 31.86
C THR A 5 -23.87 6.68 31.57
N VAL A 6 -24.25 7.62 32.44
CA VAL A 6 -23.84 9.03 32.36
C VAL A 6 -22.34 9.14 32.60
N LEU A 7 -21.81 8.57 33.69
CA LEU A 7 -20.37 8.57 33.99
C LEU A 7 -19.52 7.89 32.89
N ALA A 8 -20.04 6.86 32.23
CA ALA A 8 -19.37 6.20 31.11
C ALA A 8 -19.30 7.07 29.84
N ARG A 9 -20.35 7.86 29.56
CA ARG A 9 -20.37 8.83 28.45
C ARG A 9 -19.45 10.03 28.71
N THR A 10 -19.45 10.61 29.92
CA THR A 10 -18.54 11.71 30.28
C THR A 10 -17.08 11.26 30.25
N LYS A 11 -16.76 10.06 30.74
CA LYS A 11 -15.42 9.49 30.59
C LYS A 11 -15.01 9.40 29.13
N ARG A 12 -15.84 8.82 28.24
CA ARG A 12 -15.49 8.65 26.81
C ARG A 12 -15.23 9.97 26.07
N LEU A 13 -15.99 11.03 26.35
CA LEU A 13 -15.78 12.36 25.77
C LEU A 13 -14.48 12.99 26.27
N VAL A 14 -14.24 12.99 27.58
CA VAL A 14 -13.00 13.49 28.18
C VAL A 14 -11.78 12.70 27.69
N PHE A 15 -11.90 11.38 27.50
CA PHE A 15 -10.80 10.56 26.95
C PHE A 15 -10.52 10.81 25.48
N ARG A 16 -11.52 11.19 24.67
CA ARG A 16 -11.35 11.50 23.24
C ARG A 16 -10.66 12.86 23.07
N ASP A 17 -11.13 13.89 23.77
CA ASP A 17 -10.50 15.22 23.78
C ASP A 17 -9.06 15.17 24.34
N ALA A 18 -8.83 14.33 25.35
CA ALA A 18 -7.49 14.11 25.90
C ALA A 18 -6.55 13.36 24.95
N ARG A 19 -7.08 12.51 24.05
CA ARG A 19 -6.29 11.78 23.05
C ARG A 19 -5.95 12.67 21.86
N GLU A 20 -6.93 13.41 21.34
CA GLU A 20 -6.73 14.40 20.26
C GLU A 20 -5.76 15.49 20.73
N GLY A 21 -5.95 16.05 21.93
CA GLY A 21 -5.01 17.02 22.51
C GLY A 21 -3.60 16.46 22.75
N ARG A 22 -3.48 15.15 23.03
CA ARG A 22 -2.17 14.49 23.13
C ARG A 22 -1.51 14.32 21.76
N HIS A 23 -2.27 13.90 20.74
CA HIS A 23 -1.76 13.76 19.37
C HIS A 23 -1.30 15.13 18.84
N GLU A 24 -2.10 16.17 19.06
CA GLU A 24 -1.73 17.54 18.70
C GLU A 24 -0.46 17.99 19.43
N LYS A 25 -0.36 17.77 20.75
CA LYS A 25 0.85 18.10 21.51
C LYS A 25 2.08 17.31 21.03
N THR A 26 1.90 16.05 20.63
CA THR A 26 2.97 15.21 20.08
C THR A 26 3.43 15.74 18.74
N ALA A 27 2.49 16.08 17.85
CA ALA A 27 2.79 16.61 16.53
C ALA A 27 3.41 18.02 16.59
N ARG A 28 3.03 18.86 17.56
CA ARG A 28 3.71 20.13 17.86
C ARG A 28 5.15 19.90 18.35
N ALA A 29 5.36 18.95 19.26
CA ALA A 29 6.70 18.60 19.73
C ALA A 29 7.58 18.06 18.60
N LEU A 30 7.01 17.25 17.68
CA LEU A 30 7.70 16.83 16.46
C LEU A 30 8.07 18.02 15.58
N SER A 31 7.13 18.95 15.37
CA SER A 31 7.38 20.16 14.56
C SER A 31 8.53 21.00 15.14
N GLN A 32 8.63 21.11 16.47
CA GLN A 32 9.74 21.78 17.14
C GLN A 32 11.08 21.07 16.92
N VAL A 33 11.10 19.73 17.04
CA VAL A 33 12.31 18.95 16.77
C VAL A 33 12.73 19.10 15.31
N PHE A 34 11.82 18.94 14.35
CA PHE A 34 12.11 19.12 12.93
C PHE A 34 12.59 20.55 12.62
N ALA A 35 11.93 21.58 13.16
CA ALA A 35 12.35 22.96 12.98
C ALA A 35 13.80 23.19 13.43
N SER A 36 14.26 22.48 14.47
CA SER A 36 15.65 22.57 14.91
C SER A 36 16.66 22.06 13.86
N PHE A 37 16.25 21.27 12.87
CA PHE A 37 17.09 20.81 11.75
C PHE A 37 16.91 21.62 10.47
N ILE A 38 15.94 22.54 10.41
CA ILE A 38 15.58 23.27 9.17
C ILE A 38 16.26 24.66 9.09
N ASP A 39 17.08 25.01 10.08
CA ASP A 39 17.59 26.37 10.24
C ASP A 39 19.12 26.42 10.16
N HIS A 40 19.66 26.57 8.95
CA HIS A 40 21.09 26.85 8.72
C HIS A 40 21.37 28.31 8.29
N ASP A 41 20.44 28.99 7.61
CA ASP A 41 20.59 30.38 7.13
C ASP A 41 19.35 31.28 7.41
N GLY A 42 18.52 30.92 8.39
CA GLY A 42 17.26 31.62 8.67
C GLY A 42 16.15 31.39 7.62
N HIS A 43 16.35 30.45 6.69
CA HIS A 43 15.41 30.12 5.63
C HIS A 43 15.27 28.59 5.46
N ALA A 44 14.06 28.09 5.64
CA ALA A 44 13.70 26.72 5.35
C ALA A 44 13.58 26.48 3.85
N SER A 45 14.25 25.47 3.29
CA SER A 45 13.99 25.07 1.92
C SER A 45 12.59 24.47 1.78
N ARG A 46 12.01 24.63 0.60
CA ARG A 46 10.71 24.01 0.27
C ARG A 46 10.73 22.50 0.51
N ARG A 47 11.86 21.85 0.21
CA ARG A 47 12.00 20.39 0.31
C ARG A 47 11.98 19.90 1.75
N GLU A 48 12.69 20.57 2.64
CA GLU A 48 12.69 20.21 4.06
C GLU A 48 11.29 20.37 4.66
N LEU A 49 10.60 21.47 4.35
CA LEU A 49 9.22 21.68 4.80
C LEU A 49 8.29 20.59 4.28
N GLU A 50 8.40 20.21 3.00
CA GLU A 50 7.61 19.12 2.41
C GLU A 50 7.81 17.79 3.15
N ILE A 51 9.06 17.44 3.49
CA ILE A 51 9.39 16.23 4.27
C ILE A 51 8.68 16.24 5.62
N VAL A 52 8.77 17.34 6.37
CA VAL A 52 8.13 17.47 7.69
C VAL A 52 6.61 17.38 7.60
N TYR A 53 6.02 18.11 6.66
CA TYR A 53 4.57 18.10 6.46
C TYR A 53 4.06 16.71 6.10
N ASP A 54 4.74 16.03 5.20
CA ASP A 54 4.36 14.69 4.78
C ASP A 54 4.51 13.67 5.92
N PHE A 55 5.56 13.76 6.71
CA PHE A 55 5.72 12.92 7.89
C PHE A 55 4.57 13.12 8.90
N VAL A 56 4.33 14.36 9.32
CA VAL A 56 3.33 14.65 10.36
C VAL A 56 1.93 14.27 9.88
N ARG A 57 1.58 14.53 8.61
CA ARG A 57 0.27 14.14 8.04
C ARG A 57 0.06 12.63 8.02
N ASN A 58 1.10 11.84 7.79
CA ASN A 58 0.97 10.39 7.73
C ASN A 58 0.97 9.75 9.13
N VAL A 59 1.80 10.23 10.05
CA VAL A 59 1.86 9.66 11.41
C VAL A 59 0.70 10.14 12.29
N PHE A 60 0.19 11.36 12.07
CA PHE A 60 -0.92 11.95 12.82
C PHE A 60 -2.01 12.49 11.89
N PRO A 61 -2.73 11.61 11.16
CA PRO A 61 -3.74 12.02 10.17
C PRO A 61 -4.95 12.73 10.79
N ASP A 62 -5.20 12.51 12.08
CA ASP A 62 -6.35 13.08 12.79
C ASP A 62 -6.10 14.49 13.35
N VAL A 63 -4.87 15.02 13.23
CA VAL A 63 -4.52 16.35 13.75
C VAL A 63 -4.78 17.42 12.68
N ASP A 64 -5.38 18.55 13.10
CA ASP A 64 -5.62 19.70 12.22
C ASP A 64 -4.32 20.21 11.58
N HIS A 65 -4.22 20.03 10.26
CA HIS A 65 -3.04 20.37 9.48
C HIS A 65 -2.78 21.88 9.41
N GLY A 66 -3.80 22.73 9.58
CA GLY A 66 -3.64 24.17 9.67
C GLY A 66 -2.96 24.58 10.98
N ILE A 67 -3.25 23.89 12.09
CA ILE A 67 -2.56 24.12 13.37
C ILE A 67 -1.12 23.60 13.30
N LEU A 68 -0.90 22.46 12.65
CA LEU A 68 0.44 21.92 12.44
C LEU A 68 1.31 22.83 11.59
N GLY A 69 0.76 23.37 10.50
CA GLY A 69 1.49 24.33 9.67
C GLY A 69 1.87 25.58 10.43
N LYS A 70 0.93 26.19 11.17
CA LYS A 70 1.24 27.34 12.03
C LYS A 70 2.27 27.02 13.11
N SER A 71 2.22 25.81 13.67
CA SER A 71 3.17 25.38 14.70
C SER A 71 4.57 25.21 14.13
N LEU A 72 4.69 24.61 12.94
CA LEU A 72 5.96 24.46 12.25
C LEU A 72 6.51 25.82 11.78
N GLU A 73 5.69 26.64 11.13
CA GLU A 73 6.04 28.01 10.72
C GLU A 73 6.52 28.84 11.92
N SER A 74 5.80 28.77 13.05
CA SER A 74 6.21 29.46 14.26
C SER A 74 7.49 28.91 14.86
N ALA A 75 7.73 27.59 14.79
CA ALA A 75 8.93 26.96 15.33
C ALA A 75 10.17 27.27 14.48
N VAL A 76 10.01 27.34 13.16
CA VAL A 76 11.07 27.78 12.23
C VAL A 76 11.34 29.27 12.40
N ALA A 77 10.31 30.11 12.47
CA ALA A 77 10.49 31.56 12.63
C ALA A 77 11.03 31.96 14.01
N ARG A 78 10.78 31.14 15.04
CA ARG A 78 11.23 31.38 16.42
C ARG A 78 11.70 30.06 17.04
N PRO A 79 12.97 29.67 16.79
CA PRO A 79 13.54 28.47 17.38
C PRO A 79 13.41 28.50 18.90
N GLN A 80 12.95 27.39 19.47
CA GLN A 80 12.82 27.21 20.92
C GLN A 80 13.69 26.03 21.39
N PRO A 81 14.12 26.01 22.66
CA PRO A 81 14.76 24.84 23.25
C PRO A 81 13.87 23.60 23.12
N ILE A 82 14.44 22.50 22.61
CA ILE A 82 13.69 21.27 22.31
C ILE A 82 13.61 20.29 23.49
N ASP A 83 14.23 20.57 24.64
CA ASP A 83 14.30 19.63 25.78
C ASP A 83 12.93 19.13 26.25
N GLU A 84 11.96 20.04 26.40
CA GLU A 84 10.59 19.67 26.78
C GLU A 84 9.89 18.87 25.67
N ALA A 85 10.17 19.17 24.40
CA ALA A 85 9.69 18.40 23.26
C ALA A 85 10.26 16.98 23.31
N LEU A 86 11.57 16.82 23.50
CA LEU A 86 12.24 15.52 23.60
C LEU A 86 11.70 14.68 24.77
N LYS A 87 11.53 15.28 25.96
CA LYS A 87 10.90 14.60 27.10
C LYS A 87 9.48 14.14 26.78
N HIS A 88 8.72 14.94 26.04
CA HIS A 88 7.37 14.59 25.61
C HIS A 88 7.38 13.44 24.60
N LEU A 89 8.24 13.52 23.57
CA LEU A 89 8.35 12.48 22.53
C LEU A 89 8.82 11.15 23.10
N LYS A 90 9.80 11.15 24.01
CA LYS A 90 10.28 9.95 24.71
C LYS A 90 9.14 9.15 25.35
N LYS A 91 8.16 9.85 25.94
CA LYS A 91 7.01 9.25 26.64
C LYS A 91 5.86 8.83 25.71
N ASN A 92 5.75 9.44 24.54
CA ASN A 92 4.54 9.31 23.70
C ASN A 92 4.79 8.65 22.32
N LEU A 93 6.05 8.50 21.88
CA LEU A 93 6.40 7.76 20.68
C LEU A 93 6.66 6.28 21.01
N ASN A 94 5.92 5.39 20.35
CA ASN A 94 6.20 3.95 20.32
C ASN A 94 7.34 3.64 19.34
N THR A 95 7.81 2.39 19.34
CA THR A 95 8.85 1.91 18.41
C THR A 95 8.47 2.11 16.95
N GLU A 96 7.19 1.89 16.60
CA GLU A 96 6.67 2.06 15.23
C GLU A 96 6.77 3.50 14.71
N HIS A 97 6.77 4.51 15.57
CA HIS A 97 6.93 5.92 15.18
C HIS A 97 8.39 6.39 15.21
N ARG A 98 9.26 5.71 15.95
CA ARG A 98 10.66 6.13 16.16
C ARG A 98 11.55 5.88 14.95
N ILE A 99 11.39 4.75 14.25
CA ILE A 99 12.11 4.47 13.00
C ILE A 99 11.70 5.47 11.89
N PRO A 100 10.40 5.69 11.62
CA PRO A 100 9.94 6.75 10.72
C PRO A 100 10.53 8.12 11.04
N LEU A 101 10.53 8.50 12.32
CA LEU A 101 11.09 9.78 12.76
C LEU A 101 12.58 9.86 12.43
N ALA A 102 13.35 8.82 12.74
CA ALA A 102 14.78 8.78 12.47
C ALA A 102 15.10 8.96 10.98
N LEU A 103 14.43 8.20 10.11
CA LEU A 103 14.61 8.28 8.66
C LEU A 103 14.23 9.67 8.11
N GLN A 104 13.19 10.28 8.64
CA GLN A 104 12.70 11.58 8.17
C GLN A 104 13.58 12.74 8.67
N LEU A 105 14.06 12.70 9.91
CA LEU A 105 15.07 13.66 10.41
C LEU A 105 16.34 13.60 9.56
N TYR A 106 16.83 12.38 9.28
CA TYR A 106 17.98 12.23 8.40
C TYR A 106 17.69 12.70 6.96
N SER A 107 16.46 12.52 6.47
CA SER A 107 16.05 13.05 5.15
C SER A 107 16.08 14.59 5.11
N VAL A 108 15.73 15.26 6.22
CA VAL A 108 15.87 16.72 6.36
C VAL A 108 17.34 17.12 6.36
N ILE A 109 18.18 16.49 7.18
CA ILE A 109 19.64 16.74 7.23
C ILE A 109 20.26 16.60 5.85
N ARG A 110 19.93 15.51 5.16
CA ARG A 110 20.34 15.30 3.78
C ARG A 110 19.95 16.51 2.95
N ALA A 111 18.66 16.89 2.94
CA ALA A 111 18.15 18.01 2.14
C ALA A 111 18.82 19.36 2.46
N GLY A 112 19.20 19.60 3.71
CA GLY A 112 19.74 20.86 4.23
C GLY A 112 21.25 21.07 4.10
N GLY A 113 22.05 20.01 3.90
CA GLY A 113 23.51 20.16 3.70
C GLY A 113 24.36 18.94 4.08
N ASP A 114 23.79 18.00 4.84
CA ASP A 114 24.41 16.74 5.27
C ASP A 114 25.71 16.90 6.08
N THR A 115 25.76 17.90 6.95
CA THR A 115 26.97 18.26 7.72
C THR A 115 27.26 17.28 8.88
N PRO A 116 28.53 17.11 9.30
CA PRO A 116 28.86 16.32 10.49
C PRO A 116 28.16 16.80 11.76
N GLU A 117 28.02 18.11 11.95
CA GLU A 117 27.38 18.74 13.09
C GLU A 117 25.89 18.37 13.20
N GLU A 118 25.19 18.31 12.07
CA GLU A 118 23.79 17.85 12.01
C GLU A 118 23.65 16.36 12.35
N LYS A 119 24.61 15.53 11.95
CA LYS A 119 24.64 14.10 12.28
C LYS A 119 24.91 13.86 13.77
N GLU A 120 25.73 14.69 14.39
CA GLU A 120 25.94 14.70 15.85
C GLU A 120 24.65 15.10 16.57
N LYS A 121 24.03 16.21 16.16
CA LYS A 121 22.73 16.66 16.68
C LYS A 121 21.61 15.62 16.52
N PHE A 122 21.58 14.94 15.37
CA PHE A 122 20.68 13.81 15.14
C PHE A 122 20.88 12.71 16.19
N SER A 123 22.13 12.36 16.47
CA SER A 123 22.47 11.34 17.46
C SER A 123 22.02 11.74 18.86
N GLU A 124 22.25 13.00 19.26
CA GLU A 124 21.80 13.55 20.54
C GLU A 124 20.27 13.49 20.69
N VAL A 125 19.54 13.93 19.66
CA VAL A 125 18.07 13.92 19.63
C VAL A 125 17.54 12.50 19.74
N MET A 126 18.09 11.56 18.98
CA MET A 126 17.65 10.17 18.96
C MET A 126 18.00 9.44 20.27
N GLN A 127 19.14 9.76 20.89
CA GLN A 127 19.52 9.27 22.22
C GLN A 127 18.59 9.82 23.30
N ALA A 128 18.21 11.10 23.24
CA ALA A 128 17.31 11.73 24.20
C ALA A 128 15.92 11.07 24.23
N ILE A 129 15.40 10.65 23.06
CA ILE A 129 14.14 9.90 22.94
C ILE A 129 14.30 8.39 23.19
N GLY A 130 15.53 7.92 23.44
CA GLY A 130 15.85 6.57 23.92
C GLY A 130 16.01 5.50 22.83
N ASN A 131 16.70 5.81 21.72
CA ASN A 131 16.84 4.90 20.58
C ASN A 131 18.26 4.84 19.99
N SER A 132 19.27 4.42 20.77
CA SER A 132 20.66 4.32 20.29
C SER A 132 20.82 3.34 19.13
N GLU A 133 20.22 2.15 19.21
CA GLU A 133 20.33 1.12 18.14
C GLU A 133 19.75 1.60 16.80
N ILE A 134 18.59 2.27 16.81
CA ILE A 134 17.98 2.85 15.60
C ILE A 134 18.87 3.97 15.04
N THR A 135 19.53 4.75 15.91
CA THR A 135 20.43 5.83 15.50
C THR A 135 21.60 5.26 14.70
N GLU A 136 22.28 4.25 15.25
CA GLU A 136 23.40 3.58 14.60
C GLU A 136 22.99 2.94 13.27
N ALA A 137 21.85 2.23 13.26
CA ALA A 137 21.31 1.61 12.06
C ALA A 137 21.04 2.64 10.96
N VAL A 138 20.40 3.78 11.28
CA VAL A 138 20.08 4.83 10.29
C VAL A 138 21.33 5.55 9.80
N LEU A 139 22.30 5.86 10.68
CA LEU A 139 23.56 6.49 10.28
C LEU A 139 24.38 5.56 9.38
N SER A 140 24.46 4.27 9.72
CA SER A 140 25.14 3.26 8.92
C SER A 140 24.46 3.05 7.57
N GLU A 141 23.13 3.00 7.56
CA GLU A 141 22.32 2.79 6.35
C GLU A 141 22.41 3.98 5.38
N LEU A 142 22.21 5.18 5.90
CA LEU A 142 22.08 6.38 5.08
C LEU A 142 23.42 7.08 4.84
N GLY A 143 24.47 6.76 5.58
CA GLY A 143 25.82 7.31 5.40
C GLY A 143 26.56 6.77 4.17
N GLN A 144 26.10 5.66 3.58
CA GLN A 144 26.77 5.01 2.45
C GLN A 144 25.76 4.44 1.44
N PHE A 145 26.13 4.35 0.16
CA PHE A 145 25.25 3.81 -0.88
C PHE A 145 25.04 2.29 -0.74
N ASN A 146 26.11 1.56 -0.43
CA ASN A 146 26.13 0.09 -0.38
C ASN A 146 26.05 -0.44 1.06
N ALA A 147 25.30 0.23 1.94
CA ALA A 147 25.15 -0.21 3.32
C ALA A 147 24.68 -1.68 3.40
N PRO A 148 25.25 -2.50 4.30
CA PRO A 148 24.73 -3.85 4.53
C PRO A 148 23.28 -3.78 5.05
N LYS A 149 22.48 -4.82 4.80
CA LYS A 149 21.11 -4.89 5.35
C LYS A 149 21.16 -4.98 6.87
N ASP A 150 20.33 -4.17 7.52
CA ASP A 150 20.09 -4.21 8.96
C ASP A 150 18.66 -4.69 9.24
N SER A 151 18.49 -5.60 10.19
CA SER A 151 17.18 -6.14 10.57
C SER A 151 16.20 -5.10 11.12
N LEU A 152 16.68 -3.94 11.59
CA LEU A 152 15.87 -2.84 12.10
C LEU A 152 15.23 -2.01 10.98
N LEU A 153 15.79 -2.05 9.76
CA LEU A 153 15.33 -1.26 8.62
C LEU A 153 14.89 -2.19 7.49
N ALA A 154 13.61 -2.55 7.49
CA ALA A 154 13.00 -3.31 6.41
C ALA A 154 13.18 -2.55 5.08
N ARG A 155 13.91 -3.16 4.14
CA ARG A 155 14.27 -2.52 2.87
C ARG A 155 14.33 -3.51 1.71
N VAL A 156 14.10 -3.00 0.50
CA VAL A 156 14.23 -3.74 -0.76
C VAL A 156 15.05 -2.91 -1.74
N ASP A 157 16.05 -3.54 -2.35
CA ASP A 157 16.95 -2.92 -3.32
C ASP A 157 16.53 -3.24 -4.76
N PHE A 158 16.42 -2.21 -5.60
CA PHE A 158 16.07 -2.31 -7.02
C PHE A 158 17.24 -1.84 -7.89
N GLY A 159 17.56 -2.58 -8.95
CA GLY A 159 18.62 -2.25 -9.91
C GLY A 159 18.93 -3.39 -10.88
N SER A 160 19.89 -3.26 -11.79
CA SER A 160 20.29 -4.35 -12.71
C SER A 160 21.24 -5.38 -12.08
N ASP A 161 21.95 -4.99 -11.02
CA ASP A 161 22.93 -5.83 -10.32
C ASP A 161 22.27 -7.08 -9.71
N LYS A 162 23.00 -8.20 -9.75
CA LYS A 162 22.65 -9.46 -9.09
C LYS A 162 22.52 -9.32 -7.58
N SER A 163 23.19 -8.33 -6.97
CA SER A 163 23.06 -8.02 -5.55
C SER A 163 21.72 -7.38 -5.16
N CYS A 164 20.95 -6.85 -6.13
CA CYS A 164 19.64 -6.24 -5.86
C CYS A 164 18.57 -7.31 -5.69
N ASP A 165 17.67 -7.10 -4.73
CA ASP A 165 16.54 -8.01 -4.46
C ASP A 165 15.64 -8.13 -5.69
N VAL A 166 15.24 -6.98 -6.26
CA VAL A 166 14.42 -6.91 -7.47
C VAL A 166 15.25 -6.40 -8.64
N ARG A 167 15.50 -7.29 -9.62
CA ARG A 167 16.28 -6.94 -10.81
C ARG A 167 15.43 -6.29 -11.87
N LEU A 168 15.82 -5.05 -12.13
CA LEU A 168 15.37 -4.33 -13.29
C LEU A 168 16.09 -4.87 -14.52
N ARG A 169 15.45 -4.68 -15.67
CA ARG A 169 16.05 -5.02 -16.96
C ARG A 169 17.30 -4.17 -17.16
N ASP A 170 18.37 -4.82 -17.61
CA ASP A 170 19.62 -4.15 -17.96
C ASP A 170 19.44 -3.42 -19.29
N ASP A 171 19.06 -2.16 -19.21
CA ASP A 171 19.01 -1.20 -20.32
C ASP A 171 20.10 -0.11 -20.08
N ASP A 172 20.44 0.68 -21.09
CA ASP A 172 21.34 1.83 -20.91
C ASP A 172 20.76 2.77 -19.83
N ASP A 173 21.57 3.12 -18.83
CA ASP A 173 21.18 3.95 -17.68
C ASP A 173 20.10 3.33 -16.76
N THR A 174 20.26 2.04 -16.42
CA THR A 174 19.32 1.34 -15.52
C THR A 174 19.27 2.00 -14.13
N PRO A 175 18.09 2.46 -13.67
CA PRO A 175 17.97 3.08 -12.36
C PRO A 175 18.33 2.12 -11.23
N ARG A 176 18.88 2.67 -10.15
CA ARG A 176 19.14 1.97 -8.90
C ARG A 176 18.52 2.75 -7.77
N PHE A 177 17.65 2.13 -6.99
CA PHE A 177 17.02 2.78 -5.85
C PHE A 177 16.70 1.76 -4.77
N ARG A 178 16.51 2.27 -3.55
CA ARG A 178 16.18 1.46 -2.38
C ARG A 178 14.86 1.94 -1.79
N CYS A 179 14.01 0.98 -1.45
CA CYS A 179 12.73 1.22 -0.82
C CYS A 179 12.81 0.80 0.66
N TYR A 180 12.33 1.64 1.57
CA TYR A 180 12.28 1.36 3.01
C TYR A 180 10.84 1.29 3.47
N GLN A 181 10.54 0.38 4.39
CA GLN A 181 9.30 0.38 5.15
C GLN A 181 9.58 0.76 6.60
N ALA A 182 8.90 1.80 7.06
CA ALA A 182 8.97 2.25 8.45
C ALA A 182 7.53 2.46 8.96
N GLY A 183 7.01 1.47 9.67
CA GLY A 183 5.59 1.44 10.06
C GLY A 183 4.67 1.53 8.84
N ALA A 184 3.87 2.60 8.78
CA ALA A 184 2.97 2.88 7.66
C ALA A 184 3.61 3.69 6.51
N LEU A 185 4.88 4.12 6.68
CA LEU A 185 5.58 4.93 5.68
C LEU A 185 6.39 4.06 4.74
N ILE A 186 6.40 4.46 3.47
CA ILE A 186 7.31 3.94 2.45
C ILE A 186 8.20 5.09 1.98
N LEU A 187 9.51 4.92 2.10
CA LEU A 187 10.48 5.88 1.58
C LEU A 187 11.24 5.26 0.42
N ILE A 188 11.63 6.08 -0.55
CA ILE A 188 12.57 5.70 -1.60
C ILE A 188 13.81 6.58 -1.51
N ARG A 189 14.97 5.96 -1.66
CA ARG A 189 16.26 6.61 -1.83
C ARG A 189 16.79 6.32 -3.22
N ASN A 190 17.11 7.35 -3.98
CA ASN A 190 17.79 7.19 -5.26
C ASN A 190 19.26 6.81 -5.01
N LEU A 191 19.70 5.68 -5.53
CA LEU A 191 21.09 5.19 -5.41
C LEU A 191 21.84 5.26 -6.75
N HIS A 192 21.25 5.96 -7.71
CA HIS A 192 21.76 6.13 -9.05
C HIS A 192 22.17 7.59 -9.26
N ASP A 193 23.16 7.83 -10.11
CA ASP A 193 23.70 9.17 -10.35
C ASP A 193 22.70 10.07 -11.08
N GLN A 194 21.84 9.49 -11.93
CA GLN A 194 20.77 10.22 -12.61
C GLN A 194 19.50 10.32 -11.75
N PRO A 195 18.72 11.42 -11.88
CA PRO A 195 17.49 11.59 -11.13
C PRO A 195 16.42 10.53 -11.45
N LEU A 196 15.76 10.02 -10.40
CA LEU A 196 14.65 9.09 -10.51
C LEU A 196 13.32 9.86 -10.61
N TRP A 197 12.44 9.46 -11.52
CA TRP A 197 11.13 10.11 -11.67
C TRP A 197 10.08 9.51 -10.74
N VAL A 198 9.50 10.35 -9.89
CA VAL A 198 8.41 9.98 -8.97
C VAL A 198 7.30 11.02 -9.07
N ARG A 199 6.09 10.59 -9.48
CA ARG A 199 4.89 11.46 -9.50
C ARG A 199 5.10 12.78 -10.29
N GLY A 200 5.88 12.74 -11.37
CA GLY A 200 6.23 13.90 -12.18
C GLY A 200 7.31 14.83 -11.57
N TYR A 201 7.89 14.48 -10.43
CA TYR A 201 9.06 15.13 -9.84
C TYR A 201 10.32 14.32 -10.08
N GLN A 202 11.46 14.99 -10.07
CA GLN A 202 12.77 14.33 -10.08
C GLN A 202 13.29 14.19 -8.65
N LEU A 203 13.77 13.00 -8.33
CA LEU A 203 14.47 12.67 -7.09
C LEU A 203 15.96 12.53 -7.41
N ASP A 204 16.76 13.52 -7.02
CA ASP A 204 18.20 13.53 -7.27
C ASP A 204 18.92 12.36 -6.59
N SER A 205 20.14 12.08 -7.02
CA SER A 205 21.00 11.06 -6.42
C SER A 205 21.12 11.24 -4.91
N ASP A 206 21.06 10.13 -4.20
CA ASP A 206 21.17 10.00 -2.75
C ASP A 206 20.10 10.74 -1.93
N ARG A 207 19.05 11.24 -2.59
CA ARG A 207 17.91 11.88 -1.93
C ARG A 207 16.84 10.87 -1.55
N LEU A 208 16.15 11.17 -0.45
CA LEU A 208 14.99 10.41 0.02
C LEU A 208 13.68 11.13 -0.32
N LEU A 209 12.64 10.33 -0.56
CA LEU A 209 11.29 10.78 -0.78
C LEU A 209 10.30 9.83 -0.11
N LEU A 210 9.32 10.38 0.61
CA LEU A 210 8.17 9.62 1.07
C LEU A 210 7.22 9.35 -0.11
N ILE A 211 6.84 8.09 -0.30
CA ILE A 211 5.90 7.66 -1.33
C ILE A 211 4.47 7.67 -0.78
N ARG A 212 3.58 8.37 -1.47
CA ARG A 212 2.16 8.41 -1.16
C ARG A 212 1.41 7.32 -1.95
N PRO A 213 0.21 6.90 -1.51
CA PRO A 213 -0.57 5.89 -2.22
C PRO A 213 -0.89 6.20 -3.69
N SER A 214 -0.95 7.49 -4.05
CA SER A 214 -1.18 7.96 -5.41
C SER A 214 0.07 8.03 -6.29
N ASP A 215 1.25 7.84 -5.70
CA ASP A 215 2.51 8.07 -6.39
C ASP A 215 2.91 6.86 -7.23
N GLU A 216 3.58 7.15 -8.33
CA GLU A 216 4.15 6.17 -9.24
C GLU A 216 5.62 6.50 -9.45
N ILE A 217 6.46 5.47 -9.43
CA ILE A 217 7.89 5.53 -9.77
C ILE A 217 8.07 5.02 -11.19
N ILE A 218 8.79 5.80 -11.99
CA ILE A 218 9.19 5.42 -13.32
C ILE A 218 10.68 5.05 -13.26
N ALA A 219 10.96 3.75 -13.32
CA ALA A 219 12.31 3.19 -13.32
C ALA A 219 12.57 2.49 -14.66
N GLY A 220 13.13 3.23 -15.63
CA GLY A 220 13.27 2.75 -17.00
C GLY A 220 11.88 2.50 -17.62
N ARG A 221 11.62 1.25 -18.03
CA ARG A 221 10.31 0.83 -18.56
C ARG A 221 9.32 0.37 -17.50
N TRP A 222 9.73 0.31 -16.24
CA TRP A 222 8.88 -0.12 -15.14
C TRP A 222 8.14 1.06 -14.53
N ARG A 223 6.85 0.85 -14.30
CA ARG A 223 5.97 1.73 -13.55
C ARG A 223 5.57 1.02 -12.26
N LEU A 224 6.13 1.46 -11.15
CA LEU A 224 5.86 0.88 -9.84
C LEU A 224 4.94 1.81 -9.08
N ASN A 225 3.77 1.31 -8.70
CA ASN A 225 2.87 2.03 -7.81
C ASN A 225 3.08 1.61 -6.35
N TYR A 226 2.38 2.28 -5.44
CA TYR A 226 2.44 1.99 -4.01
C TYR A 226 2.19 0.52 -3.64
N ASN A 227 1.24 -0.16 -4.29
CA ASN A 227 0.93 -1.57 -4.02
C ASN A 227 2.04 -2.51 -4.52
N ASP A 228 2.72 -2.14 -5.60
CA ASP A 228 3.88 -2.87 -6.10
C ASP A 228 5.02 -2.84 -5.07
N LEU A 229 5.30 -1.67 -4.48
CA LEU A 229 6.31 -1.53 -3.42
C LEU A 229 5.96 -2.32 -2.17
N ILE A 230 4.70 -2.22 -1.71
CA ILE A 230 4.21 -3.00 -0.56
C ILE A 230 4.42 -4.49 -0.80
N PHE A 231 4.13 -4.98 -2.00
CA PHE A 231 4.28 -6.38 -2.31
C PHE A 231 5.73 -6.86 -2.11
N PHE A 232 6.71 -6.12 -2.61
CA PHE A 232 8.12 -6.49 -2.46
C PHE A 232 8.61 -6.35 -1.02
N LEU A 233 8.17 -5.31 -0.30
CA LEU A 233 8.49 -5.14 1.13
C LEU A 233 7.88 -6.25 1.99
N GLN A 234 6.66 -6.70 1.67
CA GLN A 234 6.05 -7.85 2.33
C GLN A 234 6.79 -9.15 2.04
N ALA A 235 7.34 -9.31 0.83
CA ALA A 235 8.17 -10.47 0.51
C ALA A 235 9.49 -10.48 1.32
N GLU A 236 10.04 -9.30 1.64
CA GLU A 236 11.19 -9.17 2.56
C GLU A 236 10.79 -9.56 3.99
N GLU A 237 9.70 -9.00 4.50
CA GLU A 237 9.30 -9.16 5.91
C GLU A 237 8.74 -10.57 6.21
N LYS A 238 7.91 -11.11 5.30
CA LYS A 238 7.11 -12.32 5.54
C LYS A 238 7.57 -13.52 4.70
N GLY A 239 8.56 -13.32 3.84
CA GLY A 239 9.01 -14.31 2.87
C GLY A 239 8.04 -14.46 1.69
N ILE A 240 8.30 -15.48 0.87
CA ILE A 240 7.59 -15.70 -0.38
C ILE A 240 6.13 -16.15 -0.11
N PRO A 241 5.12 -15.43 -0.64
CA PRO A 241 3.71 -15.83 -0.60
C PRO A 241 3.45 -17.26 -1.12
N PRO A 242 2.31 -17.87 -0.73
CA PRO A 242 1.92 -19.17 -1.26
C PRO A 242 1.88 -19.20 -2.78
N ALA A 243 2.42 -20.26 -3.36
CA ALA A 243 2.49 -20.42 -4.80
C ALA A 243 1.10 -20.55 -5.44
N LEU A 244 1.00 -20.06 -6.67
CA LEU A 244 -0.09 -20.26 -7.61
C LEU A 244 0.26 -21.37 -8.60
N PHE A 245 -0.74 -21.79 -9.37
CA PHE A 245 -0.63 -22.75 -10.43
C PHE A 245 -1.07 -22.08 -11.74
N LEU A 246 -0.18 -22.10 -12.73
CA LEU A 246 -0.50 -21.73 -14.09
C LEU A 246 -1.23 -22.92 -14.73
N MET A 247 -2.45 -22.69 -15.16
CA MET A 247 -3.37 -23.68 -15.70
C MET A 247 -3.49 -23.48 -17.20
N GLU A 248 -3.60 -24.57 -17.93
CA GLU A 248 -3.89 -24.57 -19.36
C GLU A 248 -5.20 -25.32 -19.61
N GLU A 249 -6.24 -24.58 -19.97
CA GLU A 249 -7.61 -25.06 -20.22
C GLU A 249 -8.14 -24.41 -21.50
N ASP A 250 -8.69 -25.21 -22.42
CA ASP A 250 -9.27 -24.75 -23.70
C ASP A 250 -8.40 -23.76 -24.48
N GLU A 251 -7.09 -24.05 -24.56
CA GLU A 251 -6.06 -23.18 -25.16
C GLU A 251 -5.79 -21.84 -24.44
N GLU A 252 -6.50 -21.54 -23.36
CA GLU A 252 -6.25 -20.37 -22.52
C GLU A 252 -5.31 -20.68 -21.35
N LEU A 253 -4.73 -19.62 -20.76
CA LEU A 253 -3.85 -19.71 -19.60
C LEU A 253 -4.43 -18.89 -18.45
N THR A 254 -4.63 -19.55 -17.31
CA THR A 254 -5.18 -18.90 -16.10
C THR A 254 -4.31 -19.17 -14.88
N LEU A 255 -4.39 -18.30 -13.87
CA LEU A 255 -3.70 -18.48 -12.59
C LEU A 255 -4.70 -18.92 -11.52
N SER A 256 -4.36 -19.98 -10.79
CA SER A 256 -5.19 -20.53 -9.72
C SER A 256 -4.39 -20.76 -8.43
N ARG A 257 -5.05 -20.64 -7.28
CA ARG A 257 -4.47 -21.07 -5.98
C ARG A 257 -4.52 -22.57 -5.78
N ASN A 258 -5.43 -23.25 -6.48
CA ASN A 258 -5.65 -24.68 -6.35
C ASN A 258 -4.99 -25.43 -7.50
N LYS A 259 -4.22 -26.45 -7.15
CA LYS A 259 -3.63 -27.35 -8.14
C LYS A 259 -4.73 -28.19 -8.80
N SER A 260 -4.76 -28.23 -10.13
CA SER A 260 -5.54 -29.20 -10.90
C SER A 260 -4.63 -30.01 -11.84
N ARG A 261 -5.19 -31.02 -12.52
CA ARG A 261 -4.48 -31.81 -13.56
C ARG A 261 -4.04 -30.95 -14.75
N MET A 262 -4.68 -29.79 -14.92
CA MET A 262 -4.43 -28.85 -16.00
C MET A 262 -3.25 -27.91 -15.70
N ALA A 263 -2.69 -27.99 -14.49
CA ALA A 263 -1.55 -27.17 -14.08
C ALA A 263 -0.29 -27.52 -14.90
N VAL A 264 0.29 -26.53 -15.57
CA VAL A 264 1.53 -26.64 -16.34
C VAL A 264 2.74 -26.17 -15.54
N ALA A 265 2.55 -25.23 -14.60
CA ALA A 265 3.61 -24.75 -13.72
C ALA A 265 3.06 -24.37 -12.33
N LYS A 266 3.93 -24.44 -11.32
CA LYS A 266 3.76 -23.80 -10.01
C LYS A 266 4.58 -22.51 -10.02
N ILE A 267 4.00 -21.39 -9.61
CA ILE A 267 4.63 -20.06 -9.63
C ILE A 267 4.52 -19.43 -8.26
N ALA A 268 5.61 -18.98 -7.66
CA ALA A 268 5.61 -18.18 -6.44
C ALA A 268 6.30 -16.84 -6.70
N PHE A 269 5.66 -15.74 -6.30
CA PHE A 269 6.14 -14.39 -6.54
C PHE A 269 6.77 -13.82 -5.26
N GLY A 270 8.09 -13.66 -5.21
CA GLY A 270 8.84 -12.99 -4.14
C GLY A 270 9.57 -11.75 -4.68
N HIS A 271 10.81 -11.48 -4.23
CA HIS A 271 11.68 -10.52 -4.95
C HIS A 271 12.08 -11.01 -6.35
N ARG A 272 12.03 -12.34 -6.51
CA ARG A 272 12.18 -13.06 -7.77
C ARG A 272 11.03 -14.02 -7.97
N VAL A 273 10.79 -14.40 -9.23
CA VAL A 273 9.72 -15.34 -9.58
C VAL A 273 10.28 -16.74 -9.56
N HIS A 274 9.70 -17.58 -8.71
CA HIS A 274 10.08 -18.99 -8.60
C HIS A 274 9.09 -19.82 -9.42
N ILE A 275 9.57 -20.43 -10.50
CA ILE A 275 8.75 -21.25 -11.38
C ILE A 275 9.20 -22.71 -11.36
N THR A 276 8.26 -23.61 -11.11
CA THR A 276 8.48 -25.06 -11.17
C THR A 276 7.57 -25.65 -12.25
N PRO A 277 8.09 -26.07 -13.42
CA PRO A 277 7.30 -26.77 -14.43
C PRO A 277 6.75 -28.08 -13.87
N LEU A 278 5.50 -28.38 -14.18
CA LEU A 278 4.79 -29.58 -13.71
C LEU A 278 4.61 -30.63 -14.80
N LYS A 279 4.78 -30.25 -16.07
CA LYS A 279 4.66 -31.11 -17.26
C LYS A 279 5.89 -30.97 -18.16
N ASN A 280 6.33 -32.08 -18.75
CA ASN A 280 7.49 -32.12 -19.63
C ASN A 280 7.25 -31.29 -20.88
N GLU A 281 8.27 -30.56 -21.33
CA GLU A 281 8.28 -29.82 -22.60
C GLU A 281 7.16 -28.77 -22.75
N CYS A 282 6.44 -28.46 -21.67
CA CYS A 282 5.36 -27.48 -21.71
C CYS A 282 5.87 -26.04 -21.59
N LEU A 283 6.99 -25.80 -20.89
CA LEU A 283 7.51 -24.45 -20.65
C LEU A 283 8.88 -24.24 -21.27
N THR A 284 9.08 -23.07 -21.87
CA THR A 284 10.39 -22.58 -22.32
C THR A 284 10.69 -21.20 -21.73
N SER A 285 11.98 -20.92 -21.52
CA SER A 285 12.48 -19.63 -21.06
C SER A 285 12.45 -18.56 -22.17
N SER A 286 12.81 -17.32 -21.81
CA SER A 286 13.05 -16.21 -22.74
C SER A 286 13.97 -16.59 -23.92
N SER A 287 14.96 -17.45 -23.68
CA SER A 287 15.94 -17.93 -24.67
C SER A 287 15.47 -19.18 -25.44
N HIS A 288 14.20 -19.55 -25.33
CA HIS A 288 13.60 -20.75 -25.94
C HIS A 288 14.17 -22.09 -25.44
N ASN A 289 14.90 -22.08 -24.33
CA ASN A 289 15.39 -23.32 -23.72
C ASN A 289 14.25 -23.99 -22.93
N PRO A 290 14.06 -25.32 -23.06
CA PRO A 290 13.04 -26.04 -22.32
C PRO A 290 13.34 -26.04 -20.82
N LEU A 291 12.33 -25.76 -20.01
CA LEU A 291 12.42 -25.84 -18.55
C LEU A 291 12.11 -27.26 -18.09
N ILE A 292 12.97 -27.81 -17.23
CA ILE A 292 12.90 -29.19 -16.77
C ILE A 292 11.82 -29.32 -15.69
N THR A 293 11.00 -30.38 -15.78
CA THR A 293 9.96 -30.63 -14.78
C THR A 293 10.51 -30.81 -13.39
N LYS A 294 9.76 -30.30 -12.39
CA LYS A 294 10.07 -30.38 -10.96
C LYS A 294 11.33 -29.62 -10.53
N THR A 295 12.09 -29.05 -11.46
CA THR A 295 13.16 -28.10 -11.17
C THR A 295 12.56 -26.72 -10.95
N THR A 296 12.91 -26.06 -9.85
CA THR A 296 12.52 -24.68 -9.60
C THR A 296 13.57 -23.76 -10.20
N TYR A 297 13.12 -22.84 -11.06
CA TYR A 297 13.93 -21.78 -11.64
C TYR A 297 13.59 -20.47 -10.96
N GLU A 298 14.60 -19.67 -10.68
CA GLU A 298 14.47 -18.31 -10.20
C GLU A 298 14.66 -17.36 -11.39
N LEU A 299 13.64 -16.55 -11.68
CA LEU A 299 13.57 -15.66 -12.84
C LEU A 299 13.27 -14.23 -12.40
N ASP A 300 13.74 -13.27 -13.19
CA ASP A 300 13.47 -11.85 -13.02
C ASP A 300 12.11 -11.47 -13.61
N TYR A 301 11.45 -10.47 -13.02
CA TYR A 301 10.10 -10.08 -13.43
C TYR A 301 10.00 -9.53 -14.86
N HIS A 302 11.11 -9.04 -15.42
CA HIS A 302 11.19 -8.58 -16.81
C HIS A 302 11.38 -9.74 -17.81
N GLU A 303 11.63 -10.96 -17.35
CA GLU A 303 11.72 -12.14 -18.18
C GLU A 303 10.35 -12.64 -18.64
N VAL A 304 10.38 -13.49 -19.67
CA VAL A 304 9.19 -14.12 -20.23
C VAL A 304 9.30 -15.64 -20.16
N ILE A 305 8.15 -16.27 -20.02
CA ILE A 305 7.99 -17.73 -20.18
C ILE A 305 7.00 -17.99 -21.31
N ARG A 306 7.13 -19.12 -21.98
CA ARG A 306 6.16 -19.55 -23.01
C ARG A 306 5.60 -20.91 -22.65
N VAL A 307 4.30 -21.09 -22.87
CA VAL A 307 3.62 -22.38 -22.75
C VAL A 307 3.35 -22.90 -24.16
N GLY A 308 4.06 -23.96 -24.58
CA GLY A 308 3.97 -24.48 -25.94
C GLY A 308 4.25 -23.42 -27.02
N LYS A 309 3.30 -23.24 -27.95
CA LYS A 309 3.38 -22.26 -29.06
C LYS A 309 2.65 -20.94 -28.77
N LYS A 310 2.20 -20.71 -27.54
CA LYS A 310 1.43 -19.51 -27.16
C LYS A 310 2.29 -18.26 -27.09
N GLU A 311 1.61 -17.12 -26.97
CA GLU A 311 2.27 -15.83 -26.74
C GLU A 311 3.15 -15.87 -25.48
N PRO A 312 4.28 -15.13 -25.49
CA PRO A 312 5.15 -15.04 -24.32
C PRO A 312 4.45 -14.33 -23.17
N LEU A 313 4.48 -14.96 -21.99
CA LEU A 313 3.96 -14.41 -20.76
C LEU A 313 5.07 -13.65 -20.03
N VAL A 314 4.93 -12.33 -19.91
CA VAL A 314 5.79 -11.51 -19.05
C VAL A 314 5.47 -11.79 -17.59
N LEU A 315 6.48 -12.13 -16.79
CA LEU A 315 6.28 -12.54 -15.40
C LEU A 315 5.70 -11.42 -14.52
N GLU A 316 6.07 -10.16 -14.80
CA GLU A 316 5.47 -8.98 -14.18
C GLU A 316 3.97 -8.86 -14.45
N ALA A 317 3.51 -9.19 -15.67
CA ALA A 317 2.09 -9.18 -15.98
C ALA A 317 1.34 -10.25 -15.18
N LEU A 318 1.92 -11.45 -15.06
CA LEU A 318 1.37 -12.52 -14.22
C LEU A 318 1.31 -12.13 -12.74
N ARG A 319 2.32 -11.43 -12.22
CA ARG A 319 2.29 -10.89 -10.85
C ARG A 319 1.14 -9.92 -10.67
N ARG A 320 0.99 -8.94 -11.58
CA ARG A 320 -0.12 -7.97 -11.51
C ARG A 320 -1.47 -8.65 -11.58
N LEU A 321 -1.65 -9.62 -12.48
CA LEU A 321 -2.87 -10.45 -12.55
C LEU A 321 -3.12 -11.18 -11.23
N SER A 322 -2.08 -11.74 -10.61
CA SER A 322 -2.20 -12.41 -9.31
C SER A 322 -2.58 -11.47 -8.15
N GLN A 323 -2.28 -10.18 -8.27
CA GLN A 323 -2.70 -9.15 -7.32
C GLN A 323 -4.12 -8.64 -7.59
N GLN A 324 -4.56 -8.67 -8.86
CA GLN A 324 -5.92 -8.31 -9.26
C GLN A 324 -6.95 -9.34 -8.78
N THR A 325 -6.53 -10.57 -8.48
CA THR A 325 -7.36 -11.55 -7.76
C THR A 325 -7.66 -11.09 -6.33
N GLY A 326 -8.73 -10.30 -6.21
CA GLY A 326 -9.38 -9.95 -4.94
C GLY A 326 -9.88 -8.51 -4.76
N GLN A 327 -9.78 -7.60 -5.75
CA GLN A 327 -10.29 -6.22 -5.59
C GLN A 327 -10.90 -5.57 -6.86
N ARG A 328 -10.45 -5.89 -8.07
CA ARG A 328 -10.99 -5.31 -9.33
C ARG A 328 -10.85 -6.30 -10.47
N PHE A 329 -11.96 -6.79 -10.98
CA PHE A 329 -12.04 -7.77 -12.07
C PHE A 329 -12.32 -7.04 -13.37
N VAL A 330 -11.35 -7.05 -14.28
CA VAL A 330 -11.54 -6.56 -15.66
C VAL A 330 -12.04 -7.74 -16.51
N LEU A 331 -13.16 -7.56 -17.18
CA LEU A 331 -13.79 -8.56 -18.02
C LEU A 331 -13.32 -8.40 -19.47
N PRO A 332 -12.96 -9.49 -20.19
CA PRO A 332 -12.52 -9.42 -21.57
C PRO A 332 -13.55 -8.75 -22.50
N ALA A 333 -13.07 -8.00 -23.50
CA ALA A 333 -13.93 -7.34 -24.47
C ALA A 333 -14.78 -8.37 -25.25
N GLY A 334 -16.11 -8.20 -25.21
CA GLY A 334 -17.06 -9.13 -25.82
C GLY A 334 -17.63 -10.16 -24.84
N ARG A 335 -17.07 -10.28 -23.64
CA ARG A 335 -17.66 -11.08 -22.58
C ARG A 335 -18.90 -10.36 -22.03
N ARG A 336 -20.02 -11.09 -22.01
CA ARG A 336 -21.31 -10.56 -21.57
C ARG A 336 -21.86 -11.27 -20.36
N ARG A 337 -21.42 -12.51 -20.08
CA ARG A 337 -21.90 -13.32 -18.95
C ARG A 337 -20.75 -13.85 -18.08
N VAL A 338 -20.93 -13.83 -16.76
CA VAL A 338 -19.92 -14.25 -15.78
C VAL A 338 -20.58 -14.84 -14.53
N ARG A 339 -20.01 -15.93 -14.02
CA ARG A 339 -20.38 -16.52 -12.73
C ARG A 339 -19.46 -16.00 -11.63
N VAL A 340 -20.01 -15.65 -10.48
CA VAL A 340 -19.28 -15.06 -9.35
C VAL A 340 -19.58 -15.84 -8.07
N SER A 341 -18.56 -16.26 -7.32
CA SER A 341 -18.72 -17.06 -6.08
C SER A 341 -17.61 -16.74 -5.08
N ASN A 342 -17.85 -17.00 -3.80
CA ASN A 342 -16.80 -17.10 -2.78
C ASN A 342 -16.44 -18.55 -2.41
N ASP A 343 -17.12 -19.54 -3.00
CA ASP A 343 -16.81 -20.97 -2.90
C ASP A 343 -16.07 -21.45 -4.15
N PRO A 344 -14.79 -21.84 -4.03
CA PRO A 344 -13.97 -22.27 -5.16
C PRO A 344 -14.46 -23.57 -5.80
N ASN A 345 -15.27 -24.38 -5.11
CA ASN A 345 -15.78 -25.65 -5.65
C ASN A 345 -16.99 -25.46 -6.59
N ARG A 346 -17.51 -24.24 -6.70
CA ARG A 346 -18.67 -23.89 -7.54
C ARG A 346 -18.29 -23.07 -8.77
N LEU A 347 -17.00 -22.88 -8.99
CA LEU A 347 -16.44 -22.09 -10.08
C LEU A 347 -15.86 -23.01 -11.17
N SER A 348 -15.96 -22.57 -12.41
CA SER A 348 -15.41 -23.26 -13.59
C SER A 348 -14.85 -22.22 -14.57
N GLY A 349 -13.77 -22.55 -15.27
CA GLY A 349 -13.14 -21.73 -16.32
C GLY A 349 -13.12 -20.24 -15.97
N ASP A 350 -14.00 -19.49 -16.62
CA ASP A 350 -14.01 -18.03 -16.61
C ASP A 350 -14.65 -17.39 -15.37
N SER A 351 -15.04 -18.15 -14.36
CA SER A 351 -15.79 -17.63 -13.22
C SER A 351 -14.92 -16.77 -12.28
N LEU A 352 -15.52 -15.76 -11.64
CA LEU A 352 -14.81 -14.88 -10.71
C LEU A 352 -14.90 -15.38 -9.27
N LEU A 353 -13.74 -15.62 -8.68
CA LEU A 353 -13.62 -15.94 -7.26
C LEU A 353 -13.47 -14.65 -6.44
N LEU A 354 -14.48 -14.38 -5.60
CA LEU A 354 -14.41 -13.36 -4.57
C LEU A 354 -13.75 -13.89 -3.31
N THR A 355 -13.32 -12.98 -2.44
CA THR A 355 -12.59 -13.33 -1.22
C THR A 355 -13.42 -14.23 -0.30
N PRO A 356 -12.94 -15.45 0.01
CA PRO A 356 -13.64 -16.35 0.91
C PRO A 356 -13.69 -15.83 2.36
N GLY A 357 -14.71 -16.23 3.13
CA GLY A 357 -14.81 -15.97 4.57
C GLY A 357 -15.34 -14.58 4.97
N LEU A 358 -15.67 -13.71 4.01
CA LEU A 358 -16.27 -12.41 4.28
C LEU A 358 -17.81 -12.41 4.19
N ALA A 359 -18.38 -13.37 3.47
CA ALA A 359 -19.82 -13.63 3.36
C ALA A 359 -20.08 -15.14 3.53
N GLY A 360 -21.35 -15.50 3.79
CA GLY A 360 -21.81 -16.87 3.62
C GLY A 360 -21.58 -17.37 2.18
N ARG A 361 -21.65 -18.68 1.95
CA ARG A 361 -21.43 -19.26 0.61
C ARG A 361 -22.48 -18.73 -0.37
N PHE A 362 -22.06 -18.25 -1.54
CA PHE A 362 -22.97 -17.86 -2.62
C PHE A 362 -22.41 -18.17 -4.01
N VAL A 363 -23.32 -18.25 -5.00
CA VAL A 363 -23.04 -18.33 -6.43
C VAL A 363 -24.03 -17.41 -7.14
N LEU A 364 -23.50 -16.42 -7.87
CA LEU A 364 -24.24 -15.49 -8.70
C LEU A 364 -23.91 -15.69 -10.17
N GLU A 365 -24.82 -15.29 -11.02
CA GLU A 365 -24.61 -15.13 -12.45
C GLU A 365 -24.93 -13.69 -12.85
N LEU A 366 -24.04 -13.08 -13.63
CA LEU A 366 -24.18 -11.71 -14.12
C LEU A 366 -24.13 -11.73 -15.63
N GLU A 367 -25.07 -11.04 -16.28
CA GLU A 367 -25.04 -10.74 -17.70
C GLU A 367 -25.07 -9.22 -17.91
N PHE A 368 -24.32 -8.63 -18.85
CA PHE A 368 -24.28 -7.17 -19.03
C PHE A 368 -23.83 -6.76 -20.43
N ASP A 369 -24.21 -5.55 -20.84
CA ASP A 369 -23.75 -4.89 -22.06
C ASP A 369 -23.04 -3.55 -21.73
N PRO A 370 -21.71 -3.46 -21.93
CA PRO A 370 -20.93 -2.22 -21.79
C PRO A 370 -21.37 -1.06 -22.66
N LYS A 371 -22.02 -1.32 -23.80
CA LYS A 371 -22.49 -0.23 -24.68
C LYS A 371 -23.66 0.52 -24.05
N THR A 372 -24.52 -0.20 -23.34
CA THR A 372 -25.69 0.38 -22.67
C THR A 372 -25.40 0.66 -21.19
N GLY A 373 -24.36 0.05 -20.62
CA GLY A 373 -24.04 0.10 -19.19
C GLY A 373 -25.05 -0.66 -18.33
N VAL A 374 -25.86 -1.54 -18.91
CA VAL A 374 -26.91 -2.28 -18.18
C VAL A 374 -26.54 -3.75 -18.09
N GLY A 375 -26.78 -4.35 -16.93
CA GLY A 375 -26.70 -5.79 -16.72
C GLY A 375 -27.90 -6.36 -15.99
N GLU A 376 -27.87 -7.66 -15.77
CA GLU A 376 -28.82 -8.46 -15.03
C GLU A 376 -28.05 -9.43 -14.14
N MET A 377 -28.53 -9.61 -12.91
CA MET A 377 -27.94 -10.53 -11.95
C MET A 377 -28.97 -11.59 -11.57
N LYS A 378 -28.52 -12.83 -11.42
CA LYS A 378 -29.29 -13.97 -10.89
C LYS A 378 -28.54 -14.65 -9.74
N VAL A 379 -29.23 -14.91 -8.64
CA VAL A 379 -28.73 -15.70 -7.51
C VAL A 379 -28.99 -17.18 -7.80
N ILE A 380 -27.92 -17.96 -7.94
CA ILE A 380 -28.00 -19.41 -8.20
C ILE A 380 -28.07 -20.17 -6.87
N GLU A 381 -27.16 -19.85 -5.95
CA GLU A 381 -27.12 -20.39 -4.59
C GLU A 381 -26.69 -19.29 -3.62
N SER A 382 -27.26 -19.24 -2.41
CA SER A 382 -26.72 -18.40 -1.34
C SER A 382 -27.16 -18.89 0.03
N THR A 383 -26.28 -18.83 1.03
CA THR A 383 -26.60 -19.11 2.43
C THR A 383 -27.03 -17.85 3.19
N GLU A 384 -26.80 -16.66 2.62
CA GLU A 384 -27.19 -15.36 3.17
C GLU A 384 -28.06 -14.59 2.16
N ALA A 385 -28.79 -13.58 2.63
CA ALA A 385 -29.58 -12.74 1.74
C ALA A 385 -28.68 -11.85 0.87
N ILE A 386 -28.83 -11.93 -0.45
CA ILE A 386 -28.17 -11.05 -1.41
C ILE A 386 -29.04 -9.81 -1.61
N LEU A 387 -28.46 -8.63 -1.42
CA LEU A 387 -29.20 -7.37 -1.50
C LEU A 387 -28.71 -6.51 -2.66
N VAL A 388 -29.64 -5.91 -3.42
CA VAL A 388 -29.35 -4.85 -4.38
C VAL A 388 -30.15 -3.62 -3.96
N ASN A 389 -29.50 -2.47 -3.83
CA ASN A 389 -30.12 -1.24 -3.31
C ASN A 389 -30.88 -1.41 -1.98
N GLY A 390 -30.42 -2.35 -1.14
CA GLY A 390 -31.03 -2.64 0.17
C GLY A 390 -32.21 -3.61 0.14
N GLN A 391 -32.66 -4.07 -1.03
CA GLN A 391 -33.73 -5.06 -1.16
C GLN A 391 -33.15 -6.44 -1.46
N GLN A 392 -33.70 -7.47 -0.82
CA GLN A 392 -33.32 -8.85 -1.10
C GLN A 392 -33.87 -9.27 -2.46
N VAL A 393 -33.00 -9.78 -3.31
CA VAL A 393 -33.31 -10.12 -4.70
C VAL A 393 -32.88 -11.55 -5.02
N LYS A 394 -33.58 -12.17 -5.97
CA LYS A 394 -33.16 -13.42 -6.63
C LYS A 394 -32.69 -13.17 -8.05
N GLU A 395 -33.28 -12.17 -8.70
CA GLU A 395 -32.97 -11.75 -10.05
C GLU A 395 -33.29 -10.24 -10.12
N GLU A 396 -32.39 -9.42 -10.67
CA GLU A 396 -32.54 -7.96 -10.68
C GLU A 396 -31.75 -7.33 -11.84
N PRO A 397 -32.31 -6.36 -12.58
CA PRO A 397 -31.54 -5.53 -13.50
C PRO A 397 -30.60 -4.59 -12.73
N LEU A 398 -29.40 -4.42 -13.26
CA LEU A 398 -28.32 -3.65 -12.69
C LEU A 398 -27.89 -2.54 -13.65
N PRO A 399 -28.27 -1.28 -13.39
CA PRO A 399 -27.63 -0.14 -14.03
C PRO A 399 -26.14 -0.06 -13.71
N ASP A 400 -25.39 0.65 -14.55
CA ASP A 400 -23.98 0.90 -14.30
C ASP A 400 -23.76 1.58 -12.93
N GLY A 401 -22.72 1.17 -12.21
CA GLY A 401 -22.45 1.61 -10.85
C GLY A 401 -23.25 0.91 -9.76
N SER A 402 -24.13 -0.05 -10.10
CA SER A 402 -24.92 -0.79 -9.10
C SER A 402 -24.07 -1.54 -8.09
N MET A 403 -24.57 -1.66 -6.85
CA MET A 403 -23.92 -2.41 -5.77
C MET A 403 -24.74 -3.62 -5.37
N ILE A 404 -24.13 -4.80 -5.46
CA ILE A 404 -24.66 -6.07 -4.96
C ILE A 404 -24.01 -6.35 -3.60
N ARG A 405 -24.78 -6.31 -2.53
CA ARG A 405 -24.30 -6.63 -1.18
C ARG A 405 -24.44 -8.13 -0.93
N LEU A 406 -23.30 -8.78 -0.69
CA LEU A 406 -23.17 -10.21 -0.49
C LEU A 406 -23.25 -10.59 0.98
N SER A 407 -22.73 -9.69 1.84
CA SER A 407 -22.88 -9.73 3.29
C SER A 407 -22.67 -8.32 3.87
N ASN A 408 -22.69 -8.20 5.19
CA ASN A 408 -22.33 -6.96 5.88
C ASN A 408 -20.84 -6.58 5.73
N ARG A 409 -19.99 -7.49 5.23
CA ARG A 409 -18.56 -7.25 5.06
C ARG A 409 -18.08 -7.30 3.61
N GLN A 410 -18.97 -7.62 2.67
CA GLN A 410 -18.59 -7.87 1.30
C GLN A 410 -19.69 -7.42 0.34
N ALA A 411 -19.30 -6.67 -0.69
CA ALA A 411 -20.16 -6.24 -1.76
C ALA A 411 -19.39 -6.28 -3.10
N LEU A 412 -20.14 -6.26 -4.20
CA LEU A 412 -19.63 -6.20 -5.55
C LEU A 412 -20.20 -4.96 -6.23
N ARG A 413 -19.32 -4.10 -6.73
CA ARG A 413 -19.68 -2.91 -7.52
C ARG A 413 -19.58 -3.24 -9.00
N CYS A 414 -20.64 -2.96 -9.74
CA CYS A 414 -20.70 -3.18 -11.18
C CYS A 414 -20.31 -1.90 -11.93
N ARG A 415 -19.29 -1.95 -12.78
CA ARG A 415 -18.90 -0.89 -13.72
C ARG A 415 -18.89 -1.46 -15.14
N PHE A 416 -20.07 -1.78 -15.62
CA PHE A 416 -20.30 -2.44 -16.92
C PHE A 416 -19.77 -1.61 -18.08
N SER A 417 -19.91 -0.28 -18.05
CA SER A 417 -19.39 0.61 -19.10
C SER A 417 -17.87 0.46 -19.27
N ASP A 418 -17.17 0.19 -18.17
CA ASP A 418 -15.72 -0.02 -18.14
C ASP A 418 -15.31 -1.50 -18.29
N ASN A 419 -16.27 -2.43 -18.45
CA ASN A 419 -16.07 -3.89 -18.35
C ASN A 419 -15.44 -4.33 -17.02
N ILE A 420 -15.87 -3.74 -15.90
CA ILE A 420 -15.23 -3.94 -14.59
C ILE A 420 -16.24 -4.37 -13.52
N LEU A 421 -15.80 -5.24 -12.61
CA LEU A 421 -16.48 -5.54 -11.34
C LEU A 421 -15.50 -5.31 -10.18
N ASP A 422 -15.83 -4.50 -9.19
CA ASP A 422 -14.97 -4.25 -8.02
C ASP A 422 -15.48 -4.99 -6.78
N GLU A 423 -14.61 -5.71 -6.07
CA GLU A 423 -14.95 -6.30 -4.77
C GLU A 423 -14.76 -5.26 -3.67
N GLU A 424 -15.86 -4.79 -3.07
CA GLU A 424 -15.84 -3.89 -1.92
C GLU A 424 -15.88 -4.70 -0.61
N ARG A 425 -14.96 -4.43 0.31
CA ARG A 425 -14.89 -5.11 1.63
C ARG A 425 -15.14 -4.11 2.75
N ASN A 426 -16.19 -4.34 3.53
CA ASN A 426 -16.50 -3.56 4.71
C ASN A 426 -15.92 -4.26 5.95
N LEU A 427 -14.75 -3.83 6.39
CA LEU A 427 -14.10 -4.36 7.59
C LEU A 427 -14.65 -3.74 8.89
N VAL A 428 -15.45 -2.67 8.81
CA VAL A 428 -16.08 -2.01 9.96
C VAL A 428 -17.57 -2.38 10.02
N ARG A 429 -18.02 -2.89 11.18
CA ARG A 429 -19.33 -3.57 11.31
C ARG A 429 -20.46 -2.77 11.96
N HIS A 430 -20.20 -1.68 12.72
CA HIS A 430 -21.25 -0.89 13.38
C HIS A 430 -20.73 0.43 13.98
N LEU A 431 -21.47 1.53 13.79
CA LEU A 431 -21.34 2.78 14.56
C LEU A 431 -22.76 3.32 14.82
N GLU A 432 -23.13 3.49 16.09
CA GLU A 432 -24.45 3.97 16.51
C GLU A 432 -24.34 5.36 17.14
N VAL A 433 -25.16 6.30 16.66
CA VAL A 433 -25.22 7.68 17.15
C VAL A 433 -26.69 8.01 17.45
N GLU A 434 -26.99 8.30 18.73
CA GLU A 434 -28.32 8.73 19.17
C GLU A 434 -28.26 10.09 19.87
N ASN A 435 -29.30 10.93 19.62
CA ASN A 435 -29.45 12.32 20.08
C ASN A 435 -28.48 13.34 19.45
N LEU A 436 -28.32 13.31 18.13
CA LEU A 436 -27.67 14.39 17.39
C LEU A 436 -28.62 15.62 17.35
N ASN A 437 -28.35 16.63 18.18
CA ASN A 437 -29.05 17.91 18.14
C ASN A 437 -28.06 19.01 17.75
N HIS A 438 -28.25 19.63 16.59
CA HIS A 438 -27.45 20.76 16.13
C HIS A 438 -28.22 22.06 16.34
N ARG A 439 -27.70 22.96 17.18
CA ARG A 439 -28.08 24.37 17.20
C ARG A 439 -26.83 25.19 16.88
N PHE A 440 -26.87 25.87 15.75
CA PHE A 440 -25.80 26.77 15.35
C PHE A 440 -25.95 28.11 16.07
N TRP A 441 -24.84 28.64 16.57
CA TRP A 441 -24.78 30.02 17.03
C TRP A 441 -24.87 30.96 15.82
N LYS A 442 -25.54 32.10 15.95
CA LYS A 442 -25.50 33.16 14.92
C LYS A 442 -24.04 33.57 14.69
N GLY A 443 -23.49 33.23 13.52
CA GLY A 443 -22.20 33.75 13.03
C GLY A 443 -21.16 32.75 12.51
N GLY A 444 -21.35 31.43 12.60
CA GLY A 444 -20.38 30.45 12.08
C GLY A 444 -20.70 29.96 10.67
N LYS A 445 -19.73 29.98 9.74
CA LYS A 445 -19.79 29.23 8.48
C LYS A 445 -19.73 27.73 8.78
N ALA A 446 -20.65 26.96 8.19
CA ALA A 446 -20.67 25.51 8.27
C ALA A 446 -19.55 24.92 7.40
N ILE A 447 -18.86 23.90 7.93
CA ILE A 447 -18.19 22.90 7.11
C ILE A 447 -19.00 21.62 7.31
N ASP A 448 -19.70 21.26 6.25
CA ASP A 448 -20.49 20.04 6.14
C ASP A 448 -19.55 18.92 5.70
N SER A 449 -19.21 18.03 6.63
CA SER A 449 -18.73 16.69 6.28
C SER A 449 -18.60 15.86 7.56
N LEU A 450 -19.66 15.13 7.89
CA LEU A 450 -19.54 13.92 8.71
C LEU A 450 -18.80 12.87 7.88
N SER A 451 -17.53 12.65 8.21
CA SER A 451 -16.74 11.55 7.64
C SER A 451 -16.53 10.48 8.71
N PHE A 452 -17.00 9.28 8.41
CA PHE A 452 -16.71 8.07 9.18
C PHE A 452 -15.79 7.20 8.31
N ARG A 453 -14.49 7.22 8.61
CA ARG A 453 -13.53 6.24 8.07
C ARG A 453 -13.72 4.88 8.72
#